data_AF-A0A3D4WPK6-F1
#
_entry.id   AF-A0A3D4WPK6-F1
#
_cell.length_a   1.000
_cell.length_b   1.000
_cell.length_c   1.000
_cell.angle_alpha   90.00
_cell.angle_beta   90.00
_cell.angle_gamma   90.00
#
_symmetry.space_group_name_H-M   'P 1'
#
loop_
_entity.id
_entity.type
_entity.pdbx_description
1 polymer ?
#
loop_
_entity_poly.entity_id
_entity_poly.type
_entity_poly.pdbx_seq_one_letter_code
_entity_poly.pdbx_strand_id
1 'polypeptide(L)'
;DIMENVNGINAVWAVLHCGVSPGGPCNETTGLGANRACPGSTCQSAFHTYRFEWDRSITPNQLRWYVDGQHYHTVSQSQMDATTWGNMTNHAGYFILLNVAMGGAFPNALAGFGTPTGATVPGRPMLVDYVAVWSRGGGTTSPPPTTNPPPTGGSRDAYSTIQAESFNAQNGVGTETTTDTGGGQNISHLANGDWARYDNVNFGSTGPRDFVARVASGAAGGVSGLIQVRIDSPTATPIGSFAIANTGGWQSWRNVPANISGVTGVHDVYITFT
;
A
#
# COMPACT_ATOMS: atom_id res chain seq x y z
N ASP A 1 -4.79 5.55 11.97
CA ASP A 1 -5.61 4.35 12.18
C ASP A 1 -7.06 4.59 11.82
N ILE A 2 -7.58 3.78 10.89
CA ILE A 2 -9.00 3.86 10.45
C ILE A 2 -9.91 3.22 11.51
N MET A 3 -9.48 2.08 12.05
CA MET A 3 -10.18 1.30 13.07
C MET A 3 -9.15 0.60 13.94
N GLU A 4 -9.20 0.84 15.24
CA GLU A 4 -8.57 -0.01 16.26
C GLU A 4 -9.60 -0.41 17.32
N ASN A 5 -9.38 -1.58 17.92
CA ASN A 5 -10.15 -2.09 19.04
C ASN A 5 -9.26 -2.96 19.94
N VAL A 6 -9.54 -2.95 21.24
CA VAL A 6 -8.85 -3.79 22.22
C VAL A 6 -9.84 -4.44 23.18
N ASN A 7 -9.44 -5.57 23.76
CA ASN A 7 -10.14 -6.25 24.85
C ASN A 7 -11.61 -6.64 24.56
N GLY A 8 -12.03 -6.67 23.28
CA GLY A 8 -13.41 -6.95 22.90
C GLY A 8 -14.42 -5.90 23.38
N ILE A 9 -13.95 -4.67 23.66
CA ILE A 9 -14.80 -3.56 24.10
C ILE A 9 -15.72 -3.15 22.95
N ASN A 10 -16.99 -2.85 23.22
CA ASN A 10 -17.89 -2.27 22.23
C ASN A 10 -17.54 -0.78 21.97
N ALA A 11 -16.39 -0.55 21.34
CA ALA A 11 -15.94 0.75 20.89
C ALA A 11 -14.94 0.62 19.73
N VAL A 12 -14.89 1.63 18.88
CA VAL A 12 -13.86 1.81 17.85
C VAL A 12 -13.05 3.05 18.15
N TRP A 13 -11.73 2.95 17.97
CA TRP A 13 -10.80 4.07 18.01
C TRP A 13 -10.39 4.47 16.60
N ALA A 14 -10.35 5.78 16.36
CA ALA A 14 -9.68 6.40 15.23
C ALA A 14 -8.59 7.31 15.75
N VAL A 15 -7.40 7.20 15.20
CA VAL A 15 -6.23 7.96 15.66
C VAL A 15 -5.44 8.46 14.46
N LEU A 16 -4.96 9.70 14.52
CA LEU A 16 -3.90 10.17 13.64
C LEU A 16 -2.59 10.23 14.43
N HIS A 17 -1.58 9.52 13.95
CA HIS A 17 -0.20 9.62 14.43
C HIS A 17 0.63 10.46 13.47
N CYS A 18 1.47 11.33 14.01
CA CYS A 18 2.33 12.23 13.23
C CYS A 18 3.41 12.98 14.03
N GLY A 19 4.34 13.57 13.30
CA GLY A 19 5.40 14.38 13.88
C GLY A 19 6.45 13.53 14.59
N VAL A 20 6.68 13.81 15.87
CA VAL A 20 7.75 13.22 16.67
C VAL A 20 7.18 12.46 17.86
N SER A 21 7.84 11.37 18.24
CA SER A 21 7.47 10.55 19.39
C SER A 21 8.61 10.48 20.42
N PRO A 22 8.33 10.71 21.72
CA PRO A 22 7.04 11.09 22.31
C PRO A 22 6.71 12.59 22.15
N GLY A 23 5.43 12.95 22.31
CA GLY A 23 4.90 14.31 22.31
C GLY A 23 4.62 14.85 20.90
N GLY A 24 5.17 16.02 20.60
CA GLY A 24 5.00 16.65 19.29
C GLY A 24 3.58 17.15 19.02
N PRO A 25 3.32 17.62 17.78
CA PRO A 25 2.04 18.22 17.40
C PRO A 25 0.86 17.24 17.47
N CYS A 26 1.15 15.93 17.50
CA CYS A 26 0.13 14.88 17.49
C CYS A 26 0.03 14.13 18.82
N ASN A 27 0.71 14.59 19.88
CA ASN A 27 0.67 14.00 21.22
C ASN A 27 1.03 12.51 21.24
N GLU A 28 2.13 12.16 20.60
CA GLU A 28 2.63 10.79 20.56
C GLU A 28 3.03 10.27 21.96
N THR A 29 2.83 9.01 22.29
CA THR A 29 2.28 7.93 21.46
C THR A 29 0.76 7.82 21.51
N THR A 30 0.05 8.80 22.07
CA THR A 30 -1.42 8.76 22.17
C THR A 30 -2.07 9.09 20.83
N GLY A 31 -1.48 10.00 20.06
CA GLY A 31 -2.04 10.45 18.80
C GLY A 31 -3.22 11.42 18.97
N LEU A 32 -3.68 11.98 17.85
CA LEU A 32 -4.90 12.79 17.78
C LEU A 32 -6.08 11.86 17.51
N GLY A 33 -6.67 11.33 18.58
CA GLY A 33 -7.69 10.29 18.49
C GLY A 33 -9.04 10.63 19.10
N ALA A 34 -10.05 9.88 18.69
CA ALA A 34 -11.36 9.81 19.33
C ALA A 34 -11.88 8.37 19.27
N ASN A 35 -12.87 8.07 20.11
CA ASN A 35 -13.50 6.76 20.12
C ASN A 35 -15.01 6.88 20.35
N ARG A 36 -15.73 5.80 19.99
CA ARG A 36 -17.16 5.67 20.26
C ARG A 36 -17.61 4.21 20.16
N ALA A 37 -18.79 3.90 20.72
CA ALA A 37 -19.47 2.64 20.48
C ALA A 37 -19.91 2.50 19.01
N CYS A 38 -19.94 1.26 18.50
CA CYS A 38 -20.50 0.97 17.19
C CYS A 38 -22.04 1.22 17.19
N PRO A 39 -22.60 1.85 16.14
CA PRO A 39 -24.04 2.06 16.01
C PRO A 39 -24.86 0.78 15.90
N GLY A 40 -26.01 0.73 16.58
CA GLY A 40 -27.00 -0.34 16.43
C GLY A 40 -26.61 -1.64 17.14
N SER A 41 -25.59 -2.33 16.64
CA SER A 41 -25.04 -3.57 17.22
C SER A 41 -23.67 -3.33 17.85
N THR A 42 -23.23 -4.23 18.73
CA THR A 42 -21.86 -4.13 19.24
C THR A 42 -20.86 -4.40 18.12
N CYS A 43 -19.69 -3.77 18.17
CA CYS A 43 -18.63 -3.94 17.17
C CYS A 43 -18.26 -5.42 16.91
N GLN A 44 -18.47 -6.30 17.89
CA GLN A 44 -18.16 -7.73 17.82
C GLN A 44 -19.29 -8.58 17.24
N SER A 45 -20.52 -8.07 17.22
CA SER A 45 -21.73 -8.87 16.96
C SER A 45 -22.26 -8.81 15.53
N ALA A 46 -21.82 -7.83 14.74
CA ALA A 46 -22.21 -7.69 13.34
C ALA A 46 -21.09 -7.05 12.51
N PHE A 47 -21.25 -7.06 11.19
CA PHE A 47 -20.42 -6.25 10.31
C PHE A 47 -20.74 -4.76 10.50
N HIS A 48 -19.69 -3.96 10.58
CA HIS A 48 -19.74 -2.51 10.64
C HIS A 48 -18.85 -1.93 9.53
N THR A 49 -19.21 -0.76 9.01
CA THR A 49 -18.42 -0.07 7.98
C THR A 49 -17.58 1.02 8.63
N TYR A 50 -16.27 0.79 8.70
CA TYR A 50 -15.30 1.79 9.16
C TYR A 50 -14.76 2.56 7.96
N ARG A 51 -14.82 3.89 8.02
CA ARG A 51 -14.42 4.74 6.89
C ARG A 51 -13.57 5.89 7.35
N PHE A 52 -12.46 6.06 6.65
CA PHE A 52 -11.62 7.25 6.69
C PHE A 52 -11.83 8.07 5.41
N GLU A 53 -11.93 9.38 5.55
CA GLU A 53 -12.05 10.33 4.46
C GLU A 53 -10.98 11.41 4.60
N TRP A 54 -10.17 11.57 3.57
CA TRP A 54 -9.29 12.72 3.43
C TRP A 54 -9.93 13.74 2.48
N ASP A 55 -10.57 14.75 3.06
CA ASP A 55 -11.25 15.83 2.35
C ASP A 55 -10.25 16.94 2.00
N ARG A 56 -9.87 16.97 0.71
CA ARG A 56 -9.02 17.99 0.10
C ARG A 56 -9.80 19.04 -0.68
N SER A 57 -11.14 18.97 -0.63
CA SER A 57 -12.01 19.90 -1.36
C SER A 57 -12.25 21.22 -0.62
N ILE A 58 -11.80 21.29 0.63
CA ILE A 58 -11.96 22.45 1.52
C ILE A 58 -10.61 22.88 2.10
N THR A 59 -10.52 24.15 2.50
CA THR A 59 -9.35 24.71 3.20
C THR A 59 -9.79 25.26 4.57
N PRO A 60 -9.16 24.84 5.67
CA PRO A 60 -8.10 23.83 5.78
C PRO A 60 -8.59 22.41 5.42
N ASN A 61 -7.70 21.58 4.84
CA ASN A 61 -8.01 20.17 4.55
C ASN A 61 -8.42 19.44 5.84
N GLN A 62 -9.22 18.38 5.70
CA GLN A 62 -9.66 17.59 6.85
C GLN A 62 -9.46 16.09 6.65
N LEU A 63 -9.10 15.42 7.74
CA LEU A 63 -9.17 13.97 7.89
C LEU A 63 -10.38 13.65 8.75
N ARG A 64 -11.27 12.77 8.31
CA ARG A 64 -12.53 12.46 8.97
C ARG A 64 -12.74 10.95 9.10
N TRP A 65 -13.28 10.53 10.24
CA TRP A 65 -13.58 9.13 10.51
C TRP A 65 -15.07 8.93 10.77
N TYR A 66 -15.55 7.79 10.30
CA TYR A 66 -16.93 7.37 10.37
C TYR A 66 -17.00 5.89 10.75
N VAL A 67 -18.05 5.52 11.47
CA VAL A 67 -18.49 4.13 11.61
C VAL A 67 -19.98 4.09 11.28
N ASP A 68 -20.36 3.21 10.35
CA ASP A 68 -21.70 3.08 9.76
C ASP A 68 -22.26 4.41 9.23
N GLY A 69 -21.41 5.15 8.53
CA GLY A 69 -21.75 6.45 7.95
C GLY A 69 -21.89 7.58 8.97
N GLN A 70 -21.78 7.30 10.27
CA GLN A 70 -21.84 8.32 11.32
C GLN A 70 -20.45 8.86 11.62
N HIS A 71 -20.25 10.15 11.38
CA HIS A 71 -19.03 10.88 11.68
C HIS A 71 -18.77 10.91 13.18
N TYR A 72 -17.51 10.75 13.59
CA TYR A 72 -17.15 10.84 15.00
C TYR A 72 -15.76 11.42 15.31
N HIS A 73 -14.92 11.65 14.31
CA HIS A 73 -13.62 12.26 14.52
C HIS A 73 -13.22 13.12 13.33
N THR A 74 -12.59 14.27 13.62
CA THR A 74 -11.99 15.14 12.61
C THR A 74 -10.65 15.65 13.09
N VAL A 75 -9.64 15.53 12.24
CA VAL A 75 -8.37 16.26 12.37
C VAL A 75 -8.29 17.27 11.23
N SER A 76 -8.19 18.56 11.58
CA SER A 76 -7.98 19.63 10.61
C SER A 76 -6.50 19.84 10.36
N GLN A 77 -6.14 20.15 9.11
CA GLN A 77 -4.79 20.57 8.73
C GLN A 77 -4.26 21.71 9.60
N SER A 78 -5.13 22.59 10.09
CA SER A 78 -4.77 23.72 10.94
C SER A 78 -4.35 23.33 12.37
N GLN A 79 -4.46 22.05 12.76
CA GLN A 79 -4.05 21.58 14.10
C GLN A 79 -2.53 21.40 14.24
N MET A 80 -1.79 21.47 13.14
CA MET A 80 -0.34 21.29 13.11
C MET A 80 0.31 22.22 12.08
N ASP A 81 1.64 22.33 12.16
CA ASP A 81 2.38 23.13 11.21
C ASP A 81 2.40 22.50 9.80
N ALA A 82 2.69 23.33 8.80
CA ALA A 82 2.68 22.93 7.40
C ALA A 82 3.71 21.83 7.07
N THR A 83 4.83 21.76 7.79
CA THR A 83 5.86 20.74 7.58
C THR A 83 5.37 19.40 8.10
N THR A 84 4.81 19.34 9.31
CA THR A 84 4.22 18.13 9.88
C THR A 84 3.09 17.60 8.99
N TRP A 85 2.19 18.49 8.55
CA TRP A 85 1.13 18.10 7.61
C TRP A 85 1.71 17.59 6.28
N GLY A 86 2.64 18.35 5.70
CA GLY A 86 3.29 18.01 4.44
C GLY A 86 4.00 16.65 4.47
N ASN A 87 4.66 16.31 5.57
CA ASN A 87 5.32 15.01 5.73
C ASN A 87 4.33 13.83 5.70
N MET A 88 3.09 14.04 6.17
CA MET A 88 2.02 13.04 6.08
C MET A 88 1.29 13.05 4.75
N THR A 89 1.31 14.15 3.99
CA THR A 89 0.40 14.26 2.84
C THR A 89 1.09 14.36 1.49
N ASN A 90 2.38 14.69 1.46
CA ASN A 90 3.12 14.93 0.22
C ASN A 90 3.89 13.70 -0.27
N HIS A 91 3.63 12.52 0.31
CA HIS A 91 4.13 11.25 -0.19
C HIS A 91 3.18 10.64 -1.23
N ALA A 92 3.66 9.64 -1.98
CA ALA A 92 2.96 9.04 -3.12
C ALA A 92 1.63 8.33 -2.79
N GLY A 93 1.35 8.10 -1.50
CA GLY A 93 0.15 7.42 -1.02
C GLY A 93 0.42 6.56 0.21
N TYR A 94 -0.66 6.00 0.75
CA TYR A 94 -0.63 5.08 1.88
C TYR A 94 -0.83 3.63 1.40
N PHE A 95 -0.39 2.66 2.20
CA PHE A 95 -0.83 1.27 2.09
C PHE A 95 -1.81 0.96 3.23
N ILE A 96 -2.67 -0.04 3.03
CA ILE A 96 -3.62 -0.49 4.05
C ILE A 96 -3.05 -1.72 4.75
N LEU A 97 -3.13 -1.71 6.08
CA LEU A 97 -2.77 -2.84 6.94
C LEU A 97 -4.02 -3.38 7.62
N LEU A 98 -4.18 -4.70 7.59
CA LEU A 98 -5.16 -5.43 8.40
C LEU A 98 -4.40 -6.43 9.27
N ASN A 99 -4.60 -6.38 10.58
CA ASN A 99 -4.00 -7.32 11.51
C ASN A 99 -4.87 -7.52 12.75
N VAL A 100 -4.60 -8.58 13.49
CA VAL A 100 -5.10 -8.81 14.85
C VAL A 100 -3.87 -8.98 15.73
N ALA A 101 -3.44 -7.90 16.39
CA ALA A 101 -2.32 -7.94 17.33
C ALA A 101 -2.75 -8.56 18.66
N MET A 102 -1.80 -9.18 19.37
CA MET A 102 -2.03 -9.79 20.69
C MET A 102 -1.18 -9.11 21.76
N GLY A 103 -1.84 -8.45 22.72
CA GLY A 103 -1.18 -7.74 23.81
C GLY A 103 -0.58 -6.40 23.40
N GLY A 104 0.30 -5.86 24.25
CA GLY A 104 0.98 -4.58 24.02
C GLY A 104 0.36 -3.41 24.77
N ALA A 105 0.89 -2.21 24.53
CA ALA A 105 0.59 -1.02 25.34
C ALA A 105 -0.90 -0.65 25.33
N PHE A 106 -1.56 -0.73 24.17
CA PHE A 106 -2.96 -0.34 24.02
C PHE A 106 -3.92 -1.23 24.84
N PRO A 107 -4.00 -2.55 24.66
CA PRO A 107 -4.90 -3.37 25.47
C PRO A 107 -4.55 -3.33 26.96
N ASN A 108 -3.27 -3.18 27.32
CA ASN A 108 -2.84 -3.07 28.72
C ASN A 108 -3.33 -1.79 29.39
N ALA A 109 -3.22 -0.64 28.70
CA ALA A 109 -3.65 0.65 29.23
C ALA A 109 -5.16 0.66 29.55
N LEU A 110 -5.97 -0.01 28.72
CA LEU A 110 -7.43 -0.07 28.88
C LEU A 110 -7.86 -1.15 29.88
N ALA A 111 -7.09 -2.23 30.00
CA ALA A 111 -7.36 -3.30 30.97
C ALA A 111 -6.88 -2.94 32.39
N GLY A 112 -5.85 -2.10 32.52
CA GLY A 112 -5.16 -1.83 33.79
C GLY A 112 -4.19 -2.94 34.22
N PHE A 113 -3.97 -3.95 33.38
CA PHE A 113 -3.05 -5.07 33.63
C PHE A 113 -2.46 -5.61 32.33
N GLY A 114 -1.46 -6.49 32.43
CA GLY A 114 -0.82 -7.11 31.27
C GLY A 114 -1.73 -8.09 30.53
N THR A 115 -1.88 -7.89 29.22
CA THR A 115 -2.59 -8.76 28.29
C THR A 115 -1.63 -9.28 27.20
N PRO A 116 -1.89 -10.46 26.61
CA PRO A 116 -2.94 -11.42 26.95
C PRO A 116 -2.73 -12.06 28.33
N THR A 117 -3.76 -12.72 28.86
CA THR A 117 -3.67 -13.54 30.08
C THR A 117 -3.91 -15.01 29.74
N GLY A 118 -3.75 -15.91 30.71
CA GLY A 118 -4.12 -17.33 30.54
C GLY A 118 -5.61 -17.56 30.24
N ALA A 119 -6.47 -16.56 30.47
CA ALA A 119 -7.89 -16.61 30.13
C ALA A 119 -8.20 -16.11 28.70
N THR A 120 -7.21 -15.58 27.97
CA THR A 120 -7.41 -15.11 26.59
C THR A 120 -7.62 -16.30 25.65
N VAL A 121 -8.78 -16.32 24.98
CA VAL A 121 -9.18 -17.43 24.12
C VAL A 121 -8.73 -17.20 22.67
N PRO A 122 -7.94 -18.12 22.07
CA PRO A 122 -7.53 -18.02 20.66
C PRO A 122 -8.66 -18.42 19.70
N GLY A 123 -8.43 -18.32 18.40
CA GLY A 123 -9.35 -18.81 17.37
C GLY A 123 -10.58 -17.93 17.14
N ARG A 124 -10.53 -16.66 17.56
CA ARG A 124 -11.55 -15.63 17.28
C ARG A 124 -11.05 -14.73 16.14
N PRO A 125 -11.53 -14.89 14.89
CA PRO A 125 -11.03 -14.11 13.76
C PRO A 125 -11.62 -12.70 13.71
N MET A 126 -10.87 -11.76 13.13
CA MET A 126 -11.45 -10.54 12.56
C MET A 126 -12.01 -10.89 11.18
N LEU A 127 -13.33 -10.84 11.05
CA LEU A 127 -14.00 -11.06 9.77
C LEU A 127 -14.04 -9.76 8.97
N VAL A 128 -13.47 -9.77 7.78
CA VAL A 128 -13.44 -8.62 6.87
C VAL A 128 -14.13 -9.03 5.58
N ASP A 129 -15.27 -8.40 5.29
CA ASP A 129 -16.03 -8.64 4.06
C ASP A 129 -15.31 -8.02 2.85
N TYR A 130 -14.95 -6.73 2.95
CA TYR A 130 -14.22 -6.04 1.90
C TYR A 130 -13.27 -4.96 2.45
N VAL A 131 -12.31 -4.58 1.62
CA VAL A 131 -11.56 -3.32 1.70
C VAL A 131 -11.75 -2.61 0.38
N ALA A 132 -12.07 -1.32 0.43
CA ALA A 132 -12.28 -0.53 -0.77
C ALA A 132 -11.77 0.90 -0.58
N VAL A 133 -11.28 1.47 -1.68
CA VAL A 133 -10.75 2.83 -1.75
C VAL A 133 -11.46 3.54 -2.90
N TRP A 134 -12.06 4.68 -2.57
CA TRP A 134 -12.77 5.52 -3.54
C TRP A 134 -12.16 6.91 -3.56
N SER A 135 -12.27 7.57 -4.72
CA SER A 135 -11.92 8.98 -4.89
C SER A 135 -13.11 9.74 -5.45
N ARG A 136 -13.25 11.00 -5.04
CA ARG A 136 -14.26 11.93 -5.56
C ARG A 136 -13.62 13.29 -5.76
N GLY A 137 -13.76 13.84 -6.97
CA GLY A 137 -13.14 15.12 -7.35
C GLY A 137 -11.65 14.96 -7.62
N GLY A 138 -11.28 14.81 -8.90
CA GLY A 138 -9.88 14.60 -9.32
C GLY A 138 -9.65 14.77 -10.83
N GLY A 139 -10.52 15.51 -11.51
CA GLY A 139 -10.31 15.91 -12.89
C GLY A 139 -9.56 17.23 -12.96
N THR A 140 -8.25 17.22 -12.72
CA THR A 140 -7.37 18.26 -13.28
C THR A 140 -6.81 17.69 -14.58
N THR A 141 -7.20 18.29 -15.69
CA THR A 141 -6.62 18.08 -17.02
C THR A 141 -5.11 18.35 -16.96
N SER A 142 -4.31 17.30 -16.78
CA SER A 142 -2.98 17.30 -17.37
C SER A 142 -3.18 17.32 -18.89
N PRO A 143 -2.44 18.13 -19.67
CA PRO A 143 -2.45 17.98 -21.11
C PRO A 143 -2.13 16.51 -21.43
N PRO A 144 -2.82 15.88 -22.39
CA PRO A 144 -2.47 14.53 -22.82
C PRO A 144 -0.97 14.50 -23.15
N PRO A 145 -0.19 13.54 -22.65
CA PRO A 145 1.10 13.23 -23.25
C PRO A 145 0.81 12.99 -24.73
N THR A 146 1.52 13.71 -25.60
CA THR A 146 1.40 13.60 -27.04
C THR A 146 1.44 12.13 -27.43
N THR A 147 0.36 11.65 -28.04
CA THR A 147 0.25 10.28 -28.57
C THR A 147 1.36 10.07 -29.58
N ASN A 148 2.43 9.38 -29.20
CA ASN A 148 3.33 8.80 -30.18
C ASN A 148 2.55 7.75 -30.98
N PRO A 149 2.76 7.63 -32.31
CA PRO A 149 2.10 6.61 -33.10
C PRO A 149 2.46 5.20 -32.57
N PRO A 150 1.55 4.21 -32.67
CA PRO A 150 1.85 2.84 -32.25
C PRO A 150 3.09 2.31 -33.02
N PRO A 151 4.14 1.84 -32.33
CA PRO A 151 5.21 1.11 -32.99
C PRO A 151 4.67 -0.22 -33.54
N THR A 152 5.21 -0.64 -34.66
CA THR A 152 4.84 -1.84 -35.44
C THR A 152 5.19 -3.19 -34.78
N GLY A 153 5.29 -3.23 -33.45
CA GLY A 153 5.45 -4.46 -32.65
C GLY A 153 4.16 -4.79 -31.89
N GLY A 154 3.87 -6.08 -31.69
CA GLY A 154 2.67 -6.51 -30.96
C GLY A 154 2.53 -5.81 -29.60
N SER A 155 1.39 -5.16 -29.37
CA SER A 155 1.10 -4.46 -28.12
C SER A 155 0.85 -5.46 -26.99
N ARG A 156 1.46 -5.22 -25.82
CA ARG A 156 1.22 -6.01 -24.60
C ARG A 156 0.11 -5.33 -23.79
N ASP A 157 -0.85 -6.09 -23.31
CA ASP A 157 -1.87 -5.56 -22.39
C ASP A 157 -1.29 -5.45 -20.98
N ALA A 158 -1.25 -4.24 -20.42
CA ALA A 158 -0.72 -3.96 -19.08
C ALA A 158 -1.51 -4.68 -17.95
N TYR A 159 -2.75 -5.08 -18.22
CA TYR A 159 -3.63 -5.76 -17.26
C TYR A 159 -3.57 -7.28 -17.34
N SER A 160 -2.80 -7.81 -18.31
CA SER A 160 -2.54 -9.23 -18.45
C SER A 160 -1.23 -9.63 -17.75
N THR A 161 -1.07 -10.93 -17.47
CA THR A 161 0.23 -11.43 -16.98
C THR A 161 1.29 -11.29 -18.06
N ILE A 162 2.29 -10.45 -17.79
CA ILE A 162 3.50 -10.33 -18.60
C ILE A 162 4.61 -11.14 -17.92
N GLN A 163 5.14 -12.14 -18.62
CA GLN A 163 6.22 -12.99 -18.10
C GLN A 163 7.50 -12.18 -17.92
N ALA A 164 8.18 -12.35 -16.79
CA ALA A 164 9.35 -11.55 -16.44
C ALA A 164 10.50 -11.79 -17.43
N GLU A 165 10.72 -13.03 -17.85
CA GLU A 165 11.71 -13.43 -18.84
C GLU A 165 11.38 -12.95 -20.27
N SER A 166 10.18 -12.41 -20.51
CA SER A 166 9.76 -11.93 -21.83
C SER A 166 10.22 -10.50 -22.13
N PHE A 167 11.22 -9.98 -21.43
CA PHE A 167 11.77 -8.65 -21.65
C PHE A 167 12.31 -8.49 -23.09
N ASN A 168 12.19 -7.28 -23.62
CA ASN A 168 12.68 -6.88 -24.94
C ASN A 168 14.15 -6.42 -24.91
N ALA A 169 14.58 -5.83 -23.80
CA ALA A 169 15.97 -5.47 -23.53
C ALA A 169 16.27 -5.59 -22.03
N GLN A 170 17.53 -5.75 -21.67
CA GLN A 170 17.96 -5.80 -20.27
C GLN A 170 19.38 -5.24 -20.11
N ASN A 171 19.74 -4.94 -18.86
CA ASN A 171 21.12 -4.74 -18.44
C ASN A 171 21.37 -5.48 -17.11
N GLY A 172 22.35 -6.39 -17.12
CA GLY A 172 22.79 -7.18 -15.95
C GLY A 172 21.90 -8.37 -15.56
N VAL A 173 20.71 -8.47 -16.12
CA VAL A 173 19.72 -9.49 -15.76
C VAL A 173 20.02 -10.85 -16.41
N GLY A 174 20.01 -11.92 -15.60
CA GLY A 174 20.02 -13.31 -16.06
C GLY A 174 18.62 -13.93 -16.13
N THR A 175 18.53 -15.14 -16.69
CA THR A 175 17.33 -15.99 -16.55
C THR A 175 17.71 -17.39 -16.08
N GLU A 176 16.81 -18.04 -15.34
CA GLU A 176 16.96 -19.43 -14.90
C GLU A 176 15.62 -20.15 -14.91
N THR A 177 15.62 -21.48 -14.80
CA THR A 177 14.38 -22.27 -14.71
C THR A 177 13.71 -22.05 -13.38
N THR A 178 12.41 -21.72 -13.42
CA THR A 178 11.62 -21.53 -12.20
C THR A 178 10.96 -22.83 -11.75
N THR A 179 10.84 -22.98 -10.43
CA THR A 179 10.00 -24.00 -9.79
C THR A 179 8.62 -23.49 -9.42
N ASP A 180 8.28 -22.25 -9.80
CA ASP A 180 6.96 -21.69 -9.56
C ASP A 180 5.86 -22.46 -10.32
N THR A 181 4.63 -22.27 -9.88
CA THR A 181 3.46 -22.84 -10.53
C THR A 181 3.35 -22.32 -11.96
N GLY A 182 3.33 -23.23 -12.94
CA GLY A 182 3.34 -22.91 -14.36
C GLY A 182 4.69 -23.17 -15.04
N GLY A 183 5.77 -23.33 -14.27
CA GLY A 183 7.12 -23.56 -14.80
C GLY A 183 7.62 -22.40 -15.67
N GLY A 184 8.52 -22.69 -16.60
CA GLY A 184 9.13 -21.68 -17.47
C GLY A 184 10.45 -21.14 -16.92
N GLN A 185 10.72 -19.86 -17.14
CA GLN A 185 11.92 -19.20 -16.63
C GLN A 185 11.53 -18.06 -15.68
N ASN A 186 12.47 -17.60 -14.86
CA ASN A 186 12.38 -16.33 -14.16
C ASN A 186 13.59 -15.46 -14.49
N ILE A 187 13.45 -14.15 -14.26
CA ILE A 187 14.59 -13.25 -14.13
C ILE A 187 15.38 -13.61 -12.86
N SER A 188 16.70 -13.67 -12.96
CA SER A 188 17.61 -14.05 -11.87
C SER A 188 18.93 -13.26 -11.91
N HIS A 189 19.82 -13.53 -10.95
CA HIS A 189 21.16 -12.93 -10.83
C HIS A 189 21.14 -11.39 -10.73
N LEU A 190 20.08 -10.84 -10.16
CA LEU A 190 19.87 -9.40 -10.03
C LEU A 190 20.92 -8.74 -9.13
N ALA A 191 21.49 -7.64 -9.63
CA ALA A 191 22.37 -6.73 -8.91
C ALA A 191 21.80 -5.30 -8.90
N ASN A 192 22.34 -4.46 -8.00
CA ASN A 192 21.98 -3.04 -7.94
C ASN A 192 22.37 -2.32 -9.24
N GLY A 193 21.39 -1.67 -9.88
CA GLY A 193 21.53 -0.99 -11.17
C GLY A 193 21.05 -1.80 -12.37
N ASP A 194 20.66 -3.05 -12.18
CA ASP A 194 20.12 -3.89 -13.24
C ASP A 194 18.72 -3.44 -13.64
N TRP A 195 18.33 -3.78 -14.88
CA TRP A 195 16.98 -3.52 -15.36
C TRP A 195 16.54 -4.46 -16.47
N ALA A 196 15.22 -4.60 -16.62
CA ALA A 196 14.57 -5.25 -17.74
C ALA A 196 13.51 -4.31 -18.35
N ARG A 197 13.44 -4.25 -19.68
CA ARG A 197 12.52 -3.39 -20.45
C ARG A 197 11.50 -4.24 -21.20
N TYR A 198 10.25 -3.80 -21.21
CA TYR A 198 9.14 -4.40 -21.94
C TYR A 198 8.55 -3.35 -22.86
N ASP A 199 8.57 -3.62 -24.16
CA ASP A 199 8.19 -2.64 -25.16
C ASP A 199 6.68 -2.67 -25.39
N ASN A 200 6.09 -1.52 -25.73
CA ASN A 200 4.70 -1.40 -26.19
C ASN A 200 3.63 -1.91 -25.20
N VAL A 201 3.80 -1.63 -23.92
CA VAL A 201 2.83 -1.96 -22.87
C VAL A 201 1.70 -0.94 -22.89
N ASN A 202 0.47 -1.42 -23.14
CA ASN A 202 -0.73 -0.63 -23.31
C ASN A 202 -1.56 -0.62 -22.03
N PHE A 203 -1.63 0.56 -21.41
CA PHE A 203 -2.41 0.85 -20.21
C PHE A 203 -3.83 1.34 -20.52
N GLY A 204 -4.18 1.53 -21.79
CA GLY A 204 -5.48 2.03 -22.21
C GLY A 204 -5.76 3.45 -21.71
N SER A 205 -7.05 3.82 -21.63
CA SER A 205 -7.50 5.14 -21.20
C SER A 205 -7.75 5.26 -19.70
N THR A 206 -7.68 4.15 -18.96
CA THR A 206 -7.89 4.10 -17.52
C THR A 206 -6.63 3.51 -16.93
N GLY A 207 -5.88 4.28 -16.13
CA GLY A 207 -4.59 3.82 -15.64
C GLY A 207 -4.68 2.76 -14.53
N PRO A 208 -3.60 1.98 -14.33
CA PRO A 208 -3.56 0.94 -13.33
C PRO A 208 -3.58 1.55 -11.91
N ARG A 209 -4.07 0.78 -10.96
CA ARG A 209 -4.10 1.16 -9.53
C ARG A 209 -2.98 0.50 -8.75
N ASP A 210 -2.58 -0.69 -9.19
CA ASP A 210 -1.55 -1.51 -8.60
C ASP A 210 -0.68 -2.17 -9.69
N PHE A 211 0.51 -2.55 -9.26
CA PHE A 211 1.41 -3.45 -9.97
C PHE A 211 1.65 -4.65 -9.06
N VAL A 212 1.53 -5.86 -9.59
CA VAL A 212 1.78 -7.08 -8.83
C VAL A 212 2.92 -7.83 -9.50
N ALA A 213 3.97 -8.11 -8.72
CA ALA A 213 5.07 -8.94 -9.17
C ALA A 213 5.07 -10.28 -8.42
N ARG A 214 5.30 -11.37 -9.16
CA ARG A 214 5.55 -12.70 -8.62
C ARG A 214 7.05 -12.86 -8.40
N VAL A 215 7.48 -12.95 -7.15
CA VAL A 215 8.90 -12.82 -6.78
C VAL A 215 9.32 -13.83 -5.72
N ALA A 216 10.60 -14.22 -5.75
CA ALA A 216 11.25 -15.03 -4.74
C ALA A 216 12.62 -14.42 -4.36
N SER A 217 13.01 -14.54 -3.10
CA SER A 217 14.27 -14.03 -2.58
C SER A 217 14.79 -14.90 -1.44
N GLY A 218 16.03 -15.35 -1.57
CA GLY A 218 16.78 -16.04 -0.53
C GLY A 218 17.73 -15.11 0.24
N ALA A 219 17.49 -13.79 0.21
CA ALA A 219 18.35 -12.81 0.87
C ALA A 219 18.54 -13.13 2.37
N ALA A 220 19.73 -12.85 2.91
CA ALA A 220 20.00 -13.03 4.34
C ALA A 220 19.11 -12.09 5.19
N GLY A 221 18.95 -12.43 6.48
CA GLY A 221 18.21 -11.59 7.41
C GLY A 221 18.75 -10.16 7.45
N GLY A 222 17.87 -9.17 7.39
CA GLY A 222 18.23 -7.74 7.36
C GLY A 222 18.64 -7.21 5.98
N VAL A 223 18.67 -8.04 4.94
CA VAL A 223 18.93 -7.63 3.55
C VAL A 223 17.62 -7.55 2.77
N SER A 224 17.46 -6.48 2.02
CA SER A 224 16.35 -6.27 1.08
C SER A 224 16.83 -5.61 -0.20
N GLY A 225 16.11 -5.84 -1.29
CA GLY A 225 16.25 -5.09 -2.54
C GLY A 225 14.97 -4.31 -2.84
N LEU A 226 15.07 -3.31 -3.70
CA LEU A 226 13.95 -2.49 -4.16
C LEU A 226 13.71 -2.78 -5.64
N ILE A 227 12.45 -3.04 -5.98
CA ILE A 227 11.97 -3.20 -7.35
C ILE A 227 11.14 -1.97 -7.68
N GLN A 228 11.45 -1.33 -8.80
CA GLN A 228 10.80 -0.08 -9.22
C GLN A 228 10.27 -0.20 -10.64
N VAL A 229 9.08 0.35 -10.87
CA VAL A 229 8.45 0.45 -12.19
C VAL A 229 8.67 1.86 -12.71
N ARG A 230 9.23 1.97 -13.92
CA ARG A 230 9.52 3.25 -14.59
C ARG A 230 8.96 3.23 -16.01
N ILE A 231 8.64 4.41 -16.51
CA ILE A 231 8.00 4.62 -17.81
C ILE A 231 8.99 5.29 -18.75
N ASP A 232 9.11 4.72 -19.95
CA ASP A 232 9.89 5.17 -21.11
C ASP A 232 11.42 5.29 -20.91
N SER A 233 11.93 5.29 -19.68
CA SER A 233 13.35 5.34 -19.37
C SER A 233 13.70 4.64 -18.04
N PRO A 234 14.84 3.92 -17.95
CA PRO A 234 15.30 3.32 -16.69
C PRO A 234 15.76 4.36 -15.67
N THR A 235 15.93 5.63 -16.06
CA THR A 235 16.32 6.73 -15.17
C THR A 235 15.16 7.67 -14.83
N ALA A 236 13.98 7.53 -15.47
CA ALA A 236 12.79 8.32 -15.16
C ALA A 236 12.28 8.02 -13.75
N THR A 237 11.73 9.02 -13.04
CA THR A 237 11.17 8.83 -11.69
C THR A 237 10.23 7.60 -11.64
N PRO A 238 10.39 6.69 -10.67
CA PRO A 238 9.50 5.54 -10.54
C PRO A 238 8.04 5.96 -10.39
N ILE A 239 7.17 5.25 -11.10
CA ILE A 239 5.71 5.38 -10.93
C ILE A 239 5.19 4.45 -9.83
N GLY A 240 5.97 3.44 -9.43
CA GLY A 240 5.66 2.57 -8.30
C GLY A 240 6.89 1.79 -7.87
N SER A 241 6.91 1.31 -6.63
CA SER A 241 7.98 0.46 -6.12
C SER A 241 7.52 -0.40 -4.94
N PHE A 242 8.24 -1.48 -4.70
CA PHE A 242 8.13 -2.27 -3.48
C PHE A 242 9.49 -2.83 -3.07
N ALA A 243 9.71 -2.97 -1.77
CA ALA A 243 10.88 -3.64 -1.24
C ALA A 243 10.60 -5.15 -1.11
N ILE A 244 11.61 -5.96 -1.40
CA ILE A 244 11.59 -7.41 -1.23
C ILE A 244 12.71 -7.83 -0.30
N ALA A 245 12.32 -8.47 0.80
CA ALA A 245 13.22 -9.18 1.70
C ALA A 245 13.11 -10.69 1.47
N ASN A 246 13.70 -11.50 2.35
CA ASN A 246 13.64 -12.96 2.28
C ASN A 246 12.19 -13.48 2.20
N THR A 247 11.88 -14.26 1.16
CA THR A 247 10.56 -14.88 0.93
C THR A 247 10.51 -16.35 1.38
N GLY A 248 11.56 -16.86 2.00
CA GLY A 248 11.75 -18.25 2.40
C GLY A 248 12.74 -19.03 1.52
N GLY A 249 13.34 -18.39 0.52
CA GLY A 249 14.32 -19.01 -0.38
C GLY A 249 14.21 -18.52 -1.82
N TRP A 250 15.23 -18.79 -2.63
CA TRP A 250 15.35 -18.35 -4.03
C TRP A 250 14.26 -18.86 -4.98
N GLN A 251 13.51 -19.87 -4.53
CA GLN A 251 12.44 -20.52 -5.26
C GLN A 251 11.15 -20.59 -4.42
N SER A 252 11.06 -19.75 -3.38
CA SER A 252 9.87 -19.60 -2.52
C SER A 252 9.10 -18.36 -2.92
N TRP A 253 8.10 -18.55 -3.78
CA TRP A 253 7.47 -17.50 -4.55
C TRP A 253 6.29 -16.83 -3.83
N ARG A 254 6.19 -15.50 -3.92
CA ARG A 254 5.10 -14.67 -3.34
C ARG A 254 4.61 -13.63 -4.34
N ASN A 255 3.33 -13.29 -4.29
CA ASN A 255 2.82 -12.09 -4.96
C ASN A 255 3.10 -10.90 -4.06
N VAL A 256 3.76 -9.88 -4.60
CA VAL A 256 4.02 -8.63 -3.89
C VAL A 256 3.38 -7.48 -4.67
N PRO A 257 2.35 -6.83 -4.11
CA PRO A 257 1.73 -5.67 -4.72
C PRO A 257 2.55 -4.40 -4.46
N ALA A 258 2.47 -3.46 -5.38
CA ALA A 258 2.94 -2.09 -5.25
C ALA A 258 1.88 -1.13 -5.75
N ASN A 259 1.70 -0.03 -5.04
CA ASN A 259 0.93 1.08 -5.57
C ASN A 259 1.67 1.68 -6.76
N ILE A 260 0.92 2.05 -7.80
CA ILE A 260 1.47 2.68 -8.98
C ILE A 260 0.70 3.97 -9.28
N SER A 261 1.41 5.04 -9.65
CA SER A 261 0.77 6.24 -10.14
C SER A 261 0.12 5.97 -11.51
N GLY A 262 -1.02 6.62 -11.74
CA GLY A 262 -1.80 6.39 -12.96
C GLY A 262 -1.01 6.74 -14.22
N VAL A 263 -0.91 5.78 -15.12
CA VAL A 263 -0.34 5.91 -16.47
C VAL A 263 -1.36 5.42 -17.49
N THR A 264 -1.46 6.09 -18.64
CA THR A 264 -2.42 5.76 -19.71
C THR A 264 -1.72 5.80 -21.05
N GLY A 265 -2.22 5.07 -22.03
CA GLY A 265 -1.60 4.97 -23.35
C GLY A 265 -0.59 3.83 -23.43
N VAL A 266 0.30 3.91 -24.42
CA VAL A 266 1.28 2.86 -24.71
C VAL A 266 2.67 3.37 -24.38
N HIS A 267 3.42 2.60 -23.60
CA HIS A 267 4.74 2.97 -23.09
C HIS A 267 5.71 1.79 -23.13
N ASP A 268 7.00 2.10 -23.12
CA ASP A 268 8.01 1.12 -22.73
C ASP A 268 8.08 1.09 -21.20
N VAL A 269 7.97 -0.08 -20.61
CA VAL A 269 8.00 -0.25 -19.16
C VAL A 269 9.37 -0.80 -18.76
N TYR A 270 10.00 -0.14 -17.81
CA TYR A 270 11.25 -0.59 -17.20
C TYR A 270 11.00 -1.07 -15.78
N ILE A 271 11.52 -2.26 -15.47
CA ILE A 271 11.65 -2.76 -14.11
C ILE A 271 13.12 -2.62 -13.73
N THR A 272 13.41 -1.80 -12.72
CA THR A 272 14.78 -1.54 -12.25
C THR A 272 14.99 -2.09 -10.84
N PHE A 273 16.21 -2.55 -10.56
CA PHE A 273 16.58 -3.23 -9.32
C PHE A 273 17.66 -2.43 -8.58
N THR A 274 17.48 -2.17 -7.28
CA THR A 274 18.46 -1.44 -6.44
C THR A 274 18.58 -2.01 -5.04
#